data_AF-A0A7V9TDH6-F1
#
_entry.id   AF-A0A7V9TDH6-F1
#
_cell.length_a   1.000
_cell.length_b   1.000
_cell.length_c   1.000
_cell.angle_alpha   90.00
_cell.angle_beta   90.00
_cell.angle_gamma   90.00
#
_symmetry.space_group_name_H-M   'P 1'
#
loop_
_entity.id
_entity.type
_entity.pdbx_description
1 polymer ?
#
loop_
_entity_poly.entity_id
_entity_poly.type
_entity_poly.pdbx_seq_one_letter_code
_entity_poly.pdbx_strand_id
1 'polypeptide(L)'
;MLREVARPVASSVRGACRNWRALIACFAVYLLWLLTLWMFFTIGEASFGQIALTFALMLVAPALFFLLQAMILDAAEGVTSWRMIGPTFRRWLKIGGTMALVSLPLIICAALTFFVLDKLDARFRTANTATASERREDGVDNSNTDRESGTSSARSVESKVTRKHINWPLVLLGALRYLLLGLVLPLAIVHLWIASARADGGLRTTIKNVGRILRRAFATRAVIIYLLGLLIFVAAPHLIIVTPTRVENNWIELALVGMRLALALALVFVGWVLTLHALTTASAEESTIIMAGR
;
A
#
# COMPACT_ATOMS: atom_id res chain seq x y z
N MET A 1 1.30 -16.77 21.14
CA MET A 1 1.04 -15.98 19.90
C MET A 1 1.06 -14.46 20.09
N LEU A 2 0.05 -13.78 20.65
CA LEU A 2 0.06 -12.29 20.72
C LEU A 2 1.28 -11.70 21.45
N ARG A 3 1.72 -12.33 22.55
CA ARG A 3 2.93 -11.91 23.29
C ARG A 3 4.22 -12.07 22.47
N GLU A 4 4.29 -13.06 21.56
CA GLU A 4 5.44 -13.27 20.68
C GLU A 4 5.51 -12.22 19.56
N VAL A 5 4.38 -11.63 19.18
CA VAL A 5 4.32 -10.53 18.19
C VAL A 5 4.57 -9.18 18.87
N ALA A 6 4.06 -8.99 20.08
CA ALA A 6 4.22 -7.76 20.84
C ALA A 6 5.69 -7.46 21.20
N ARG A 7 6.49 -8.49 21.50
CA ARG A 7 7.92 -8.34 21.86
C ARG A 7 8.76 -7.71 20.74
N PRO A 8 8.76 -8.25 19.48
CA PRO A 8 9.45 -7.62 18.35
C PRO A 8 9.00 -6.19 18.11
N VAL A 9 7.70 -5.91 18.17
CA VAL A 9 7.16 -4.56 17.96
C VAL A 9 7.66 -3.59 19.04
N ALA A 10 7.57 -3.97 20.32
CA ALA A 10 8.07 -3.14 21.42
C ALA A 10 9.58 -2.91 21.34
N SER A 11 10.35 -3.93 20.94
CA SER A 11 11.79 -3.79 20.70
C SER A 11 12.09 -2.86 19.52
N SER A 12 11.28 -2.91 18.46
CA SER A 12 11.39 -2.04 17.29
C SER A 12 11.11 -0.59 17.63
N VAL A 13 10.05 -0.33 18.42
CA VAL A 13 9.73 1.01 18.93
C VAL A 13 10.89 1.55 19.76
N ARG A 14 11.41 0.75 20.69
CA ARG A 14 12.55 1.18 21.53
C ARG A 14 13.81 1.43 20.70
N GLY A 15 14.07 0.61 19.69
CA GLY A 15 15.17 0.77 18.74
C GLY A 15 15.05 2.07 17.94
N ALA A 16 13.86 2.35 17.39
CA ALA A 16 13.56 3.58 16.68
C ALA A 16 13.71 4.83 17.57
N CYS A 17 13.21 4.77 18.81
CA CYS A 17 13.36 5.87 19.78
C CYS A 17 14.81 6.08 20.22
N ARG A 18 15.61 5.01 20.36
CA ARG A 18 17.03 5.13 20.72
C ARG A 18 17.82 5.89 19.64
N ASN A 19 17.45 5.70 18.39
CA ASN A 19 18.05 6.38 17.24
C ASN A 19 17.16 7.52 16.70
N TRP A 20 16.58 8.35 17.58
CA TRP A 20 15.64 9.43 17.20
C TRP A 20 16.20 10.40 16.14
N ARG A 21 17.52 10.65 16.15
CA ARG A 21 18.18 11.47 15.11
C ARG A 21 18.05 10.87 13.72
N ALA A 22 18.14 9.55 13.62
CA ALA A 22 17.94 8.81 12.39
C ALA A 22 16.50 8.95 11.89
N LEU A 23 15.58 8.82 12.84
CA LEU A 23 14.15 8.95 12.58
C LEU A 23 13.81 10.35 12.06
N ILE A 24 14.37 11.41 12.64
CA ILE A 24 14.18 12.79 12.16
C ILE A 24 14.75 12.98 10.75
N ALA A 25 15.95 12.46 10.47
CA ALA A 25 16.52 12.58 9.14
C ALA A 25 15.69 11.82 8.09
N CYS A 26 15.22 10.61 8.41
CA CYS A 26 14.28 9.88 7.56
C CYS A 26 12.97 10.64 7.39
N PHE A 27 12.45 11.27 8.45
CA PHE A 27 11.23 12.06 8.39
C PHE A 27 11.39 13.31 7.52
N ALA A 28 12.55 13.98 7.58
CA ALA A 28 12.86 15.12 6.72
C ALA A 28 12.89 14.72 5.23
N VAL A 29 13.52 13.58 4.91
CA VAL A 29 13.50 13.02 3.53
C VAL A 29 12.09 12.62 3.11
N TYR A 30 11.28 12.09 4.03
CA TYR A 30 9.87 11.79 3.78
C TYR A 30 9.05 13.05 3.47
N LEU A 31 9.20 14.13 4.24
CA LEU A 31 8.54 15.41 3.95
C LEU A 31 8.98 15.98 2.60
N LEU A 32 10.27 15.89 2.27
CA LEU A 32 10.79 16.31 0.97
C LEU A 32 10.19 15.49 -0.17
N TRP A 33 10.03 14.17 0.02
CA TRP A 33 9.36 13.29 -0.93
C TRP A 33 7.88 13.66 -1.12
N LEU A 34 7.15 13.91 -0.03
CA LEU A 34 5.75 14.37 -0.11
C LEU A 34 5.62 15.73 -0.81
N LEU A 35 6.51 16.67 -0.52
CA LEU A 35 6.55 17.97 -1.20
C LEU A 35 6.79 17.80 -2.71
N THR A 36 7.70 16.90 -3.08
CA THR A 36 7.98 16.55 -4.49
C THR A 36 6.74 16.01 -5.18
N LEU A 37 6.00 15.10 -4.54
CA LEU A 37 4.75 14.57 -5.07
C LEU A 37 3.66 15.64 -5.18
N TRP A 38 3.50 16.47 -4.14
CA TRP A 38 2.55 17.57 -4.15
C TRP A 38 2.82 18.53 -5.30
N MET A 39 4.09 18.96 -5.47
CA MET A 39 4.52 19.78 -6.60
C MET A 39 4.23 19.11 -7.95
N PHE A 40 4.46 17.81 -8.08
CA PHE A 40 4.17 17.08 -9.32
C PHE A 40 2.68 17.12 -9.69
N PHE A 41 1.78 17.02 -8.70
CA PHE A 41 0.33 17.07 -8.96
C PHE A 41 -0.22 18.49 -9.14
N THR A 42 0.44 19.53 -8.62
CA THR A 42 -0.05 20.91 -8.72
C THR A 42 0.39 21.64 -9.98
N ILE A 43 1.37 21.12 -10.72
CA ILE A 43 1.78 21.68 -12.02
C ILE A 43 0.71 21.33 -13.07
N GLY A 44 -0.15 22.31 -13.38
CA GLY A 44 -1.28 22.15 -14.32
C GLY A 44 -1.15 22.91 -15.64
N GLU A 45 -0.01 23.57 -15.90
CA GLU A 45 0.17 24.46 -17.04
C GLU A 45 1.26 23.98 -18.01
N ALA A 46 1.12 24.38 -19.28
CA ALA A 46 1.92 23.89 -20.41
C ALA A 46 3.07 24.84 -20.80
N SER A 47 3.79 25.44 -19.86
CA SER A 47 5.06 26.12 -20.21
C SER A 47 6.19 25.10 -20.38
N PHE A 48 7.15 25.39 -21.26
CA PHE A 48 8.31 24.51 -21.49
C PHE A 48 9.09 24.23 -20.18
N GLY A 49 9.24 25.24 -19.32
CA GLY A 49 9.88 25.09 -18.01
C GLY A 49 9.12 24.16 -17.07
N GLN A 50 7.78 24.22 -17.06
CA GLN A 50 6.94 23.31 -16.27
C GLN A 50 7.00 21.87 -16.78
N ILE A 51 7.10 21.67 -18.10
CA ILE A 51 7.30 20.33 -18.69
C ILE A 51 8.63 19.74 -18.20
N ALA A 52 9.73 20.50 -18.32
CA ALA A 52 11.04 20.06 -17.86
C ALA A 52 11.06 19.77 -16.34
N LEU A 53 10.43 20.62 -15.53
CA LEU A 53 10.28 20.40 -14.09
C LEU A 53 9.45 19.14 -13.79
N THR A 54 8.37 18.89 -14.52
CA THR A 54 7.53 17.70 -14.35
C THR A 54 8.30 16.42 -14.65
N PHE A 55 9.10 16.40 -15.72
CA PHE A 55 10.02 15.28 -16.00
C PHE A 55 11.07 15.09 -14.91
N ALA A 56 11.64 16.19 -14.38
CA ALA A 56 12.59 16.11 -13.28
C ALA A 56 11.93 15.53 -12.02
N LEU A 57 10.73 16.02 -11.64
CA LEU A 57 9.97 15.53 -10.48
C LEU A 57 9.57 14.05 -10.65
N MET A 58 9.24 13.61 -11.87
CA MET A 58 8.94 12.22 -12.19
C MET A 58 10.13 11.28 -11.91
N LEU A 59 11.37 11.75 -12.05
CA LEU A 59 12.58 10.99 -11.73
C LEU A 59 13.00 11.14 -10.25
N VAL A 60 12.87 12.35 -9.70
CA VAL A 60 13.27 12.67 -8.33
C VAL A 60 12.35 11.99 -7.31
N ALA A 61 11.04 11.92 -7.55
CA ALA A 61 10.09 11.28 -6.65
C ALA A 61 10.42 9.79 -6.36
N PRO A 62 10.61 8.91 -7.35
CA PRO A 62 11.02 7.53 -7.09
C PRO A 62 12.43 7.45 -6.50
N ALA A 63 13.37 8.31 -6.91
CA ALA A 63 14.71 8.33 -6.33
C ALA A 63 14.70 8.65 -4.82
N LEU A 64 13.93 9.65 -4.40
CA LEU A 64 13.71 10.00 -2.99
C LEU A 64 13.00 8.88 -2.23
N PHE A 65 12.01 8.22 -2.86
CA PHE A 65 11.34 7.07 -2.27
C PHE A 65 12.34 5.95 -1.95
N PHE A 66 13.15 5.51 -2.91
CA PHE A 66 14.12 4.43 -2.68
C PHE A 66 15.26 4.85 -1.74
N LEU A 67 15.68 6.12 -1.77
CA LEU A 67 16.62 6.67 -0.79
C LEU A 67 16.05 6.55 0.62
N LEU A 68 14.78 6.93 0.82
CA LEU A 68 14.08 6.80 2.10
C LEU A 68 14.01 5.34 2.56
N GLN A 69 13.64 4.40 1.67
CA GLN A 69 13.61 2.97 2.01
C GLN A 69 14.99 2.44 2.43
N ALA A 70 16.04 2.83 1.71
CA ALA A 70 17.42 2.46 2.04
C ALA A 70 17.85 3.03 3.40
N MET A 71 17.52 4.29 3.71
CA MET A 71 17.81 4.92 5.00
C MET A 71 17.09 4.20 6.15
N ILE A 72 15.82 3.84 5.98
CA ILE A 72 15.04 3.13 7.01
C ILE A 72 15.64 1.75 7.29
N LEU A 73 16.01 1.01 6.24
CA LEU A 73 16.59 -0.33 6.39
C LEU A 73 17.98 -0.29 7.03
N ASP A 74 18.84 0.64 6.63
CA ASP A 74 20.17 0.83 7.23
C ASP A 74 20.06 1.28 8.70
N ALA A 75 19.11 2.17 9.02
CA ALA A 75 18.80 2.55 10.40
C ALA A 75 18.27 1.38 11.24
N ALA A 76 17.55 0.45 10.62
CA ALA A 76 17.04 -0.73 11.30
C ALA A 76 18.13 -1.76 11.65
N GLU A 77 19.18 -1.83 10.85
CA GLU A 77 20.34 -2.70 11.13
C GLU A 77 21.29 -2.08 12.18
N GLY A 78 21.14 -0.78 12.49
CA GLY A 78 21.94 -0.10 13.50
C GLY A 78 23.43 0.06 13.12
N VAL A 79 23.76 -0.14 11.84
CA VAL A 79 25.14 -0.11 11.32
C VAL A 79 25.67 1.33 11.26
N THR A 80 24.78 2.31 11.13
CA THR A 80 25.14 3.68 10.74
C THR A 80 25.33 4.60 11.92
N SER A 81 26.59 4.93 12.22
CA SER A 81 26.92 6.07 13.07
C SER A 81 26.73 7.37 12.27
N TRP A 82 25.77 8.19 12.69
CA TRP A 82 25.39 9.46 12.03
C TRP A 82 26.52 10.49 11.88
N ARG A 83 27.71 10.24 12.44
CA ARG A 83 28.87 11.13 12.33
C ARG A 83 29.47 11.20 10.92
N MET A 84 29.07 10.34 9.98
CA MET A 84 29.62 10.33 8.60
C MET A 84 28.53 10.40 7.53
N ILE A 85 27.83 11.53 7.42
CA ILE A 85 26.75 11.72 6.44
C ILE A 85 27.22 11.50 4.99
N GLY A 86 28.43 11.96 4.64
CA GLY A 86 28.99 11.88 3.28
C GLY A 86 29.11 10.47 2.69
N PRO A 87 29.96 9.58 3.25
CA PRO A 87 30.12 8.22 2.72
C PRO A 87 28.83 7.40 2.84
N THR A 88 28.01 7.67 3.85
CA THR A 88 26.74 6.99 4.07
C THR A 88 25.73 7.30 2.97
N PHE A 89 25.66 8.54 2.49
CA PHE A 89 24.74 8.92 1.41
C PHE A 89 25.00 8.14 0.11
N ARG A 90 26.28 7.95 -0.28
CA ARG A 90 26.63 7.13 -1.45
C ARG A 90 26.21 5.67 -1.26
N ARG A 91 26.33 5.14 -0.04
CA ARG A 91 25.86 3.79 0.29
C ARG A 91 24.34 3.69 0.14
N TRP A 92 23.58 4.65 0.67
CA TRP A 92 22.12 4.67 0.53
C TRP A 92 21.66 4.77 -0.92
N LEU A 93 22.34 5.58 -1.75
CA LEU A 93 22.06 5.63 -3.20
C LEU A 93 22.32 4.29 -3.89
N LYS A 94 23.42 3.61 -3.56
CA LYS A 94 23.73 2.28 -4.12
C LYS A 94 22.70 1.23 -3.70
N ILE A 95 22.33 1.21 -2.42
CA ILE A 95 21.30 0.31 -1.88
C ILE A 95 19.94 0.62 -2.54
N GLY A 96 19.53 1.88 -2.57
CA GLY A 96 18.28 2.35 -3.16
C GLY A 96 18.20 2.05 -4.66
N GLY A 97 19.28 2.26 -5.41
CA GLY A 97 19.35 1.88 -6.84
C GLY A 97 19.20 0.37 -7.06
N THR A 98 19.79 -0.43 -6.18
CA THR A 98 19.62 -1.89 -6.22
C THR A 98 18.16 -2.27 -5.92
N MET A 99 17.54 -1.66 -4.90
CA MET A 99 16.13 -1.88 -4.56
C MET A 99 15.20 -1.49 -5.71
N ALA A 100 15.46 -0.36 -6.38
CA ALA A 100 14.70 0.08 -7.54
C ALA A 100 14.73 -0.95 -8.67
N LEU A 101 15.93 -1.44 -9.01
CA LEU A 101 16.11 -2.43 -10.06
C LEU A 101 15.47 -3.78 -9.71
N VAL A 102 15.57 -4.17 -8.45
CA VAL A 102 14.92 -5.36 -7.88
C VAL A 102 13.39 -5.26 -7.88
N SER A 103 12.84 -4.04 -7.80
CA SER A 103 11.40 -3.79 -7.78
C SER A 103 10.77 -3.88 -9.17
N LEU A 104 11.52 -3.60 -10.23
CA LEU A 104 11.05 -3.57 -11.62
C LEU A 104 10.26 -4.84 -12.03
N PRO A 105 10.76 -6.07 -11.83
CA PRO A 105 9.99 -7.27 -12.17
C PRO A 105 8.69 -7.40 -11.37
N LEU A 106 8.66 -6.96 -10.10
CA LEU A 106 7.43 -6.96 -9.31
C LEU A 106 6.44 -5.92 -9.81
N ILE A 107 6.90 -4.74 -10.21
CA ILE A 107 6.04 -3.70 -10.79
C ILE A 107 5.40 -4.20 -12.09
N ILE A 108 6.18 -4.86 -12.95
CA ILE A 108 5.67 -5.48 -14.18
C ILE A 108 4.63 -6.57 -13.84
N CYS A 109 4.92 -7.42 -12.86
CA CYS A 109 3.99 -8.45 -12.40
C CYS A 109 2.68 -7.85 -11.85
N ALA A 110 2.78 -6.74 -11.11
CA ALA A 110 1.64 -6.01 -10.57
C ALA A 110 0.77 -5.42 -11.69
N ALA A 111 1.40 -4.77 -12.67
CA ALA A 111 0.72 -4.21 -13.83
C ALA A 111 0.02 -5.31 -14.66
N LEU A 112 0.69 -6.46 -14.86
CA LEU A 112 0.11 -7.60 -15.55
C LEU A 112 -1.08 -8.18 -14.77
N THR A 113 -0.95 -8.33 -13.45
CA THR A 113 -2.03 -8.80 -12.58
C THR A 113 -3.23 -7.87 -12.67
N PHE A 114 -3.01 -6.55 -12.59
CA PHE A 114 -4.06 -5.54 -12.73
C PHE A 114 -4.77 -5.65 -14.08
N PHE A 115 -4.00 -5.74 -15.17
CA PHE A 115 -4.55 -5.88 -16.52
C PHE A 115 -5.40 -7.14 -16.68
N VAL A 116 -4.93 -8.28 -16.16
CA VAL A 116 -5.69 -9.55 -16.20
C VAL A 116 -6.97 -9.44 -15.39
N LEU A 117 -6.92 -8.89 -14.18
CA LEU A 117 -8.09 -8.74 -13.32
C LEU A 117 -9.13 -7.79 -13.93
N ASP A 118 -8.71 -6.67 -14.52
CA ASP A 118 -9.62 -5.74 -15.20
C ASP A 118 -10.28 -6.39 -16.43
N LYS A 119 -9.51 -7.18 -17.20
CA LYS A 119 -10.05 -7.91 -18.35
C LYS A 119 -11.05 -8.99 -17.93
N LEU A 120 -10.82 -9.65 -16.79
CA LEU A 120 -11.77 -10.60 -16.21
C LEU A 120 -13.03 -9.90 -15.70
N ASP A 121 -12.90 -8.76 -15.01
CA ASP A 121 -14.04 -7.97 -14.53
C ASP A 121 -14.94 -7.55 -15.71
N ALA A 122 -14.34 -7.02 -16.77
CA ALA A 122 -15.07 -6.65 -17.99
C ALA A 122 -15.87 -7.83 -18.58
N ARG A 123 -15.28 -9.04 -18.63
CA ARG A 123 -15.96 -10.25 -19.13
C ARG A 123 -17.13 -10.70 -18.25
N PHE A 124 -16.99 -10.60 -16.93
CA PHE A 124 -18.10 -10.94 -16.02
C PHE A 124 -19.24 -9.92 -16.10
N ARG A 125 -18.93 -8.64 -16.33
CA ARG A 125 -19.96 -7.61 -16.51
C ARG A 125 -20.77 -7.84 -17.78
N THR A 126 -20.12 -8.15 -18.91
CA THR A 126 -20.82 -8.41 -20.18
C THR A 126 -21.66 -9.67 -20.13
N ALA A 127 -21.18 -10.74 -19.50
CA ALA A 127 -21.95 -11.98 -19.32
C ALA A 127 -23.23 -11.74 -18.49
N ASN A 128 -23.11 -11.00 -17.38
CA ASN A 128 -24.26 -10.69 -16.53
C ASN A 128 -25.30 -9.81 -17.25
N THR A 129 -24.86 -8.86 -18.07
CA THR A 129 -25.80 -8.04 -18.86
C THR A 129 -26.54 -8.83 -19.92
N ALA A 130 -25.89 -9.82 -20.57
CA ALA A 130 -26.51 -10.67 -21.58
C ALA A 130 -27.62 -11.56 -20.98
N THR A 131 -27.35 -12.17 -19.82
CA THR A 131 -28.38 -12.99 -19.13
C THR A 131 -29.56 -12.15 -18.62
N ALA A 132 -29.33 -10.87 -18.32
CA ALA A 132 -30.38 -9.97 -17.87
C ALA A 132 -31.28 -9.48 -19.02
N SER A 133 -30.73 -9.31 -20.23
CA SER A 133 -31.54 -9.01 -21.42
C SER A 133 -32.39 -10.20 -21.85
N GLU A 134 -31.83 -11.42 -21.85
CA GLU A 134 -32.55 -12.64 -22.24
C GLU A 134 -33.77 -12.90 -21.33
N ARG A 135 -33.60 -12.78 -20.00
CA ARG A 135 -34.73 -12.90 -19.05
C ARG A 135 -35.81 -11.84 -19.23
N ARG A 136 -35.49 -10.69 -19.85
CA ARG A 136 -36.46 -9.62 -20.06
C ARG A 136 -37.29 -9.87 -21.31
N GLU A 137 -36.75 -10.54 -22.33
CA GLU A 137 -37.48 -10.90 -23.54
C GLU A 137 -38.49 -12.03 -23.27
N ASP A 138 -38.12 -13.06 -22.50
CA ASP A 138 -39.04 -14.16 -22.14
C ASP A 138 -40.24 -13.72 -21.28
N GLY A 139 -40.14 -12.57 -20.61
CA GLY A 139 -41.17 -12.04 -19.72
C GLY A 139 -42.18 -11.10 -20.36
N VAL A 140 -42.00 -10.73 -21.64
CA VAL A 140 -42.82 -9.69 -22.30
C VAL A 140 -44.01 -10.26 -23.09
N ASP A 141 -44.03 -11.57 -23.36
CA ASP A 141 -45.06 -12.17 -24.24
C ASP A 141 -46.36 -12.62 -23.55
N ASN A 142 -46.58 -12.30 -22.26
CA ASN A 142 -47.70 -12.86 -21.50
C ASN A 142 -48.68 -11.85 -20.88
N SER A 143 -48.85 -10.66 -21.44
CA SER A 143 -49.75 -9.63 -20.87
C SER A 143 -50.73 -8.95 -21.82
N ASN A 144 -50.98 -9.51 -23.01
CA ASN A 144 -51.98 -8.97 -23.95
C ASN A 144 -53.09 -9.96 -24.26
N THR A 145 -53.85 -10.35 -23.23
CA THR A 145 -55.25 -10.76 -23.40
C THR A 145 -55.99 -10.43 -22.11
N ASP A 146 -57.16 -9.81 -22.24
CA ASP A 146 -58.11 -9.39 -21.20
C ASP A 146 -57.71 -8.07 -20.49
N ARG A 147 -58.01 -6.89 -21.04
CA ARG A 147 -59.38 -6.33 -21.17
C ARG A 147 -60.25 -6.72 -19.97
N GLU A 148 -60.33 -5.87 -18.95
CA GLU A 148 -61.62 -5.32 -18.51
C GLU A 148 -61.46 -4.14 -17.52
N SER A 149 -62.27 -3.14 -17.82
CA SER A 149 -62.47 -1.87 -17.13
C SER A 149 -63.05 -2.05 -15.73
N GLY A 150 -62.47 -1.38 -14.73
CA GLY A 150 -63.09 -1.34 -13.39
C GLY A 150 -62.31 -0.54 -12.33
N THR A 151 -62.56 0.78 -12.31
CA THR A 151 -62.61 1.66 -11.13
C THR A 151 -61.57 1.52 -10.00
N SER A 152 -60.70 2.54 -9.93
CA SER A 152 -60.33 3.31 -8.73
C SER A 152 -60.27 2.56 -7.40
N SER A 153 -59.08 2.08 -7.03
CA SER A 153 -58.76 1.77 -5.64
C SER A 153 -57.32 2.16 -5.33
N ALA A 154 -57.17 3.10 -4.40
CA ALA A 154 -55.93 3.64 -3.87
C ALA A 154 -55.15 2.57 -3.07
N ARG A 155 -54.56 1.60 -3.77
CA ARG A 155 -53.89 0.45 -3.18
C ARG A 155 -52.37 0.57 -3.30
N SER A 156 -51.74 0.78 -2.14
CA SER A 156 -50.37 0.42 -1.78
C SER A 156 -49.36 0.43 -2.93
N VAL A 157 -48.59 1.52 -3.03
CA VAL A 157 -47.25 1.52 -3.60
C VAL A 157 -46.38 0.62 -2.71
N GLU A 158 -46.60 -0.69 -2.83
CA GLU A 158 -45.74 -1.71 -2.27
C GLU A 158 -44.47 -1.64 -3.10
N SER A 159 -43.50 -0.87 -2.60
CA SER A 159 -42.18 -0.78 -3.18
C SER A 159 -41.61 -2.19 -3.19
N LYS A 160 -41.74 -2.86 -4.34
CA LYS A 160 -41.00 -4.09 -4.63
C LYS A 160 -39.53 -3.72 -4.44
N VAL A 161 -39.01 -4.02 -3.24
CA VAL A 161 -37.59 -3.95 -2.92
C VAL A 161 -36.95 -4.96 -3.84
N THR A 162 -36.57 -4.52 -5.04
CA THR A 162 -35.76 -5.29 -5.97
C THR A 162 -34.48 -5.62 -5.22
N ARG A 163 -34.40 -6.84 -4.67
CA ARG A 163 -33.19 -7.34 -4.04
C ARG A 163 -32.12 -7.32 -5.11
N LYS A 164 -31.19 -6.37 -5.02
CA LYS A 164 -30.02 -6.31 -5.89
C LYS A 164 -29.25 -7.61 -5.67
N HIS A 165 -29.30 -8.52 -6.64
CA HIS A 165 -28.57 -9.78 -6.55
C HIS A 165 -27.08 -9.47 -6.40
N ILE A 166 -26.47 -9.99 -5.33
CA ILE A 166 -25.06 -9.81 -5.07
C ILE A 166 -24.29 -10.70 -6.05
N ASN A 167 -23.52 -10.07 -6.93
CA ASN A 167 -22.65 -10.77 -7.87
C ASN A 167 -21.39 -11.25 -7.12
N TRP A 168 -21.50 -12.38 -6.42
CA TRP A 168 -20.39 -12.98 -5.67
C TRP A 168 -19.07 -13.11 -6.45
N PRO A 169 -19.04 -13.45 -7.76
CA PRO A 169 -17.80 -13.49 -8.53
C PRO A 169 -17.08 -12.14 -8.58
N LEU A 170 -17.84 -11.05 -8.69
CA LEU A 170 -17.30 -9.70 -8.72
C LEU A 170 -16.72 -9.31 -7.35
N VAL A 171 -17.41 -9.68 -6.27
CA VAL A 171 -16.93 -9.46 -4.90
C VAL A 171 -15.65 -10.25 -4.64
N LEU A 172 -15.59 -11.51 -5.08
CA LEU A 172 -14.39 -12.35 -4.95
C LEU A 172 -13.21 -11.80 -5.77
N LEU A 173 -13.44 -11.36 -7.00
CA LEU A 173 -12.40 -10.77 -7.86
C LEU A 173 -11.88 -9.46 -7.27
N GLY A 174 -12.77 -8.63 -6.73
CA GLY A 174 -12.40 -7.42 -5.99
C GLY A 174 -11.58 -7.74 -4.75
N ALA A 175 -12.02 -8.71 -3.93
CA ALA A 175 -11.28 -9.14 -2.74
C ALA A 175 -9.88 -9.69 -3.11
N LEU A 176 -9.79 -10.49 -4.17
CA LEU A 176 -8.51 -11.00 -4.68
C LEU A 176 -7.59 -9.87 -5.15
N ARG A 177 -8.12 -8.85 -5.84
CA ARG A 177 -7.37 -7.66 -6.26
C ARG A 177 -6.79 -6.92 -5.06
N TYR A 178 -7.60 -6.66 -4.04
CA TYR A 178 -7.14 -5.99 -2.82
C TYR A 178 -6.14 -6.84 -2.03
N LEU A 179 -6.34 -8.17 -1.97
CA LEU A 179 -5.40 -9.07 -1.32
C LEU A 179 -4.03 -9.08 -2.03
N LEU A 180 -4.04 -9.18 -3.37
CA LEU A 180 -2.81 -9.21 -4.15
C LEU A 180 -2.05 -7.89 -4.07
N LEU A 181 -2.74 -6.77 -4.27
CA LEU A 181 -2.11 -5.43 -4.31
C LEU A 181 -1.82 -4.86 -2.92
N GLY A 182 -2.67 -5.15 -1.93
CA GLY A 182 -2.57 -4.59 -0.58
C GLY A 182 -1.76 -5.44 0.39
N LEU A 183 -1.64 -6.75 0.16
CA LEU A 183 -0.93 -7.67 1.06
C LEU A 183 0.21 -8.40 0.38
N VAL A 184 -0.07 -9.14 -0.69
CA VAL A 184 0.90 -10.07 -1.29
C VAL A 184 2.09 -9.34 -1.91
N LEU A 185 1.82 -8.37 -2.77
CA LEU A 185 2.84 -7.64 -3.51
C LEU A 185 3.70 -6.74 -2.60
N PRO A 186 3.14 -5.94 -1.67
CA PRO A 186 3.95 -5.15 -0.74
C PRO A 186 4.78 -6.02 0.21
N LEU A 187 4.26 -7.16 0.64
CA LEU A 187 5.02 -8.06 1.51
C LEU A 187 6.21 -8.69 0.76
N ALA A 188 5.97 -9.12 -0.48
CA ALA A 188 7.01 -9.64 -1.37
C ALA A 188 8.11 -8.60 -1.65
N ILE A 189 7.73 -7.36 -1.97
CA ILE A 189 8.69 -6.30 -2.32
C ILE A 189 9.56 -5.93 -1.12
N VAL A 190 8.98 -5.84 0.08
CA VAL A 190 9.73 -5.52 1.31
C VAL A 190 10.77 -6.59 1.62
N HIS A 191 10.42 -7.87 1.54
CA HIS A 191 11.40 -8.94 1.78
C HIS A 191 12.50 -8.95 0.74
N LEU A 192 12.17 -8.62 -0.50
CA LEU A 192 13.13 -8.51 -1.57
C LEU A 192 14.08 -7.31 -1.36
N TRP A 193 13.57 -6.18 -0.84
CA TRP A 193 14.38 -5.04 -0.43
C TRP A 193 15.32 -5.40 0.72
N ILE A 194 14.81 -6.05 1.78
CA ILE A 194 15.64 -6.50 2.91
C ILE A 194 16.75 -7.44 2.42
N ALA A 195 16.42 -8.41 1.58
CA ALA A 195 17.40 -9.32 1.00
C ALA A 195 18.43 -8.59 0.13
N SER A 196 18.00 -7.63 -0.68
CA SER A 196 18.89 -6.85 -1.55
C SER A 196 19.81 -5.91 -0.77
N ALA A 197 19.35 -5.35 0.35
CA ALA A 197 20.16 -4.49 1.22
C ALA A 197 21.32 -5.26 1.87
N ARG A 198 21.10 -6.54 2.17
CA ARG A 198 22.06 -7.44 2.83
C ARG A 198 22.96 -8.19 1.86
N ALA A 199 22.62 -8.22 0.57
CA ALA A 199 23.34 -9.00 -0.41
C ALA A 199 24.62 -8.27 -0.87
N ASP A 200 25.77 -8.61 -0.29
CA ASP A 200 27.08 -8.12 -0.74
C ASP A 200 27.38 -8.49 -2.21
N GLY A 201 26.81 -9.59 -2.69
CA GLY A 201 26.94 -10.09 -4.07
C GLY A 201 26.05 -9.42 -5.13
N GLY A 202 25.30 -8.38 -4.76
CA GLY A 202 24.50 -7.58 -5.68
C GLY A 202 23.23 -8.26 -6.23
N LEU A 203 22.68 -7.71 -7.32
CA LEU A 203 21.38 -8.11 -7.88
C LEU A 203 21.29 -9.61 -8.23
N ARG A 204 22.38 -10.19 -8.74
CA ARG A 204 22.39 -11.56 -9.27
C ARG A 204 22.13 -12.60 -8.19
N THR A 205 22.68 -12.41 -6.98
CA THR A 205 22.46 -13.32 -5.86
C THR A 205 21.03 -13.21 -5.32
N THR A 206 20.48 -12.00 -5.29
CA THR A 206 19.08 -11.76 -4.92
C THR A 206 18.13 -12.47 -5.89
N ILE A 207 18.32 -12.29 -7.20
CA ILE A 207 17.46 -12.93 -8.23
C ILE A 207 17.50 -14.46 -8.12
N LYS A 208 18.69 -15.06 -8.00
CA LYS A 208 18.83 -16.53 -7.85
C LYS A 208 18.10 -17.10 -6.64
N ASN A 209 17.91 -16.28 -5.59
CA ASN A 209 17.28 -16.70 -4.35
C ASN A 209 15.84 -16.19 -4.18
N VAL A 210 15.24 -15.55 -5.20
CA VAL A 210 13.87 -14.97 -5.13
C VAL A 210 12.86 -15.96 -4.58
N GLY A 211 12.83 -17.20 -5.08
CA GLY A 211 11.85 -18.20 -4.61
C GLY A 211 11.95 -18.50 -3.12
N ARG A 212 13.18 -18.58 -2.59
CA ARG A 212 13.42 -18.78 -1.15
C ARG A 212 13.01 -17.53 -0.35
N ILE A 213 13.33 -16.33 -0.85
CA ILE A 213 12.96 -15.06 -0.23
C ILE A 213 11.44 -14.90 -0.17
N LEU A 214 10.72 -15.25 -1.24
CA LEU A 214 9.26 -15.18 -1.30
C LEU A 214 8.59 -16.17 -0.35
N ARG A 215 9.06 -17.43 -0.28
CA ARG A 215 8.51 -18.39 0.69
C ARG A 215 8.65 -17.89 2.12
N ARG A 216 9.76 -17.22 2.42
CA ARG A 216 9.99 -16.55 3.71
C ARG A 216 9.07 -15.36 3.93
N ALA A 217 8.83 -14.56 2.88
CA ALA A 217 7.93 -13.41 2.94
C ALA A 217 6.50 -13.80 3.36
N PHE A 218 6.05 -14.98 2.95
CA PHE A 218 4.73 -15.52 3.29
C PHE A 218 4.73 -16.42 4.54
N ALA A 219 5.79 -16.41 5.34
CA ALA A 219 5.75 -17.03 6.66
C ALA A 219 4.67 -16.34 7.51
N THR A 220 3.89 -17.12 8.26
CA THR A 220 2.77 -16.63 9.07
C THR A 220 3.19 -15.47 9.99
N ARG A 221 4.40 -15.52 10.54
CA ARG A 221 4.98 -14.45 11.37
C ARG A 221 5.12 -13.13 10.61
N ALA A 222 5.66 -13.15 9.40
CA ALA A 222 5.84 -11.96 8.57
C ALA A 222 4.50 -11.35 8.15
N VAL A 223 3.53 -12.20 7.79
CA VAL A 223 2.16 -11.76 7.45
C VAL A 223 1.51 -11.07 8.65
N ILE A 224 1.60 -11.63 9.86
CA ILE A 224 1.01 -11.01 11.06
C ILE A 224 1.67 -9.67 11.38
N ILE A 225 3.01 -9.58 11.31
CA ILE A 225 3.73 -8.32 11.53
C ILE A 225 3.26 -7.26 10.53
N TYR A 226 3.14 -7.63 9.25
CA TYR A 226 2.70 -6.71 8.22
C TYR A 226 1.25 -6.26 8.41
N LEU A 227 0.33 -7.18 8.74
CA LEU A 227 -1.07 -6.83 9.03
C LEU A 227 -1.19 -5.86 10.22
N LEU A 228 -0.39 -6.07 11.27
CA LEU A 228 -0.34 -5.16 12.41
C LEU A 228 0.22 -3.79 12.00
N GLY A 229 1.27 -3.77 11.17
CA GLY A 229 1.78 -2.56 10.56
C GLY A 229 0.70 -1.82 9.77
N LEU A 230 0.01 -2.53 8.88
CA LEU A 230 -1.05 -2.00 8.02
C LEU A 230 -2.20 -1.39 8.83
N LEU A 231 -2.55 -1.99 9.97
CA LEU A 231 -3.51 -1.39 10.91
C LEU A 231 -3.02 -0.02 11.42
N ILE A 232 -1.73 0.10 11.76
CA ILE A 232 -1.14 1.32 12.30
C ILE A 232 -0.98 2.40 11.22
N PHE A 233 -0.46 2.08 10.04
CA PHE A 233 -0.16 3.10 9.02
C PHE A 233 -1.27 3.31 7.97
N VAL A 234 -2.32 2.48 7.92
CA VAL A 234 -3.47 2.68 7.02
C VAL A 234 -4.74 2.99 7.80
N ALA A 235 -5.14 2.11 8.74
CA ALA A 235 -6.43 2.26 9.41
C ALA A 235 -6.45 3.47 10.35
N ALA A 236 -5.41 3.68 11.15
CA ALA A 236 -5.38 4.80 12.10
C ALA A 236 -5.33 6.18 11.41
N PRO A 237 -4.49 6.43 10.37
CA PRO A 237 -4.55 7.68 9.61
C PRO A 237 -5.90 7.90 8.94
N HIS A 238 -6.52 6.84 8.42
CA HIS A 238 -7.85 6.91 7.83
C HIS A 238 -8.90 7.38 8.85
N LEU A 239 -8.89 6.82 10.06
CA LEU A 239 -9.79 7.26 11.13
C LEU A 239 -9.57 8.73 11.52
N ILE A 240 -8.31 9.19 11.56
CA ILE A 240 -7.96 10.59 11.86
C ILE A 240 -8.51 11.54 10.79
N ILE A 241 -8.43 11.15 9.52
CA ILE A 241 -8.90 11.96 8.38
C ILE A 241 -10.44 12.00 8.30
N VAL A 242 -11.10 10.86 8.51
CA VAL A 242 -12.56 10.74 8.33
C VAL A 242 -13.35 11.34 9.48
N THR A 243 -12.80 11.43 10.69
CA THR A 243 -13.52 11.95 11.85
C THR A 243 -13.86 13.43 11.65
N PRO A 244 -15.13 13.85 11.49
CA PRO A 244 -15.46 15.26 11.30
C PRO A 244 -15.31 16.05 12.61
N THR A 245 -14.78 17.27 12.57
CA THR A 245 -14.88 18.26 13.67
C THR A 245 -15.73 19.42 13.20
N ARG A 246 -16.89 19.61 13.84
CA ARG A 246 -17.72 20.80 13.60
C ARG A 246 -17.21 21.92 14.49
N VAL A 247 -16.65 22.95 13.88
CA VAL A 247 -16.23 24.19 14.56
C VAL A 247 -16.81 25.35 13.78
N GLU A 248 -17.37 26.34 14.46
CA GLU A 248 -18.05 27.48 13.80
C GLU A 248 -17.08 28.47 13.14
N ASN A 249 -15.79 28.42 13.49
CA ASN A 249 -14.77 29.32 12.96
C ASN A 249 -13.94 28.64 11.86
N ASN A 250 -14.06 29.17 10.64
CA ASN A 250 -13.35 28.70 9.44
C ASN A 250 -11.82 28.59 9.62
N TRP A 251 -11.18 29.51 10.35
CA TRP A 251 -9.73 29.47 10.56
C TRP A 251 -9.31 28.32 11.49
N ILE A 252 -10.11 28.07 12.53
CA ILE A 252 -9.86 26.94 13.44
C ILE A 252 -10.13 25.63 12.72
N GLU A 253 -11.18 25.57 11.89
CA GLU A 253 -11.46 24.41 11.05
C GLU A 253 -10.28 24.10 10.11
N LEU A 254 -9.74 25.11 9.41
CA LEU A 254 -8.57 24.94 8.54
C LEU A 254 -7.33 24.47 9.31
N ALA A 255 -7.04 25.06 10.47
CA ALA A 255 -5.92 24.67 11.32
C ALA A 255 -6.07 23.23 11.84
N LEU A 256 -7.28 22.82 12.23
CA LEU A 256 -7.58 21.45 12.67
C LEU A 256 -7.41 20.44 11.52
N VAL A 257 -7.87 20.78 10.32
CA VAL A 257 -7.66 19.94 9.12
C VAL A 257 -6.16 19.79 8.84
N GLY A 258 -5.40 20.89 8.87
CA GLY A 258 -3.95 20.87 8.68
C GLY A 258 -3.23 20.00 9.73
N MET A 259 -3.59 20.16 11.01
CA MET A 259 -3.03 19.37 12.10
C MET A 259 -3.36 17.87 11.96
N ARG A 260 -4.60 17.53 11.60
CA ARG A 260 -5.02 16.14 11.36
C ARG A 260 -4.27 15.50 10.21
N LEU A 261 -4.09 16.25 9.12
CA LEU A 261 -3.31 15.79 7.98
C LEU A 261 -1.85 15.57 8.39
N ALA A 262 -1.23 16.51 9.11
CA ALA A 262 0.13 16.36 9.62
C ALA A 262 0.27 15.13 10.54
N LEU A 263 -0.69 14.93 11.46
CA LEU A 263 -0.71 13.77 12.36
C LEU A 263 -0.89 12.46 11.60
N ALA A 264 -1.81 12.42 10.63
CA ALA A 264 -2.02 11.26 9.76
C ALA A 264 -0.74 10.92 8.98
N LEU A 265 -0.07 11.91 8.39
CA LEU A 265 1.18 11.72 7.66
C LEU A 265 2.33 11.24 8.57
N ALA A 266 2.44 11.79 9.78
CA ALA A 266 3.41 11.34 10.77
C ALA A 266 3.15 9.88 11.18
N LEU A 267 1.89 9.51 11.35
CA LEU A 267 1.49 8.15 11.72
C LEU A 267 1.74 7.15 10.59
N VAL A 268 1.49 7.53 9.34
CA VAL A 268 1.87 6.74 8.15
C VAL A 268 3.38 6.46 8.17
N PHE A 269 4.19 7.51 8.35
CA PHE A 269 5.64 7.38 8.38
C PHE A 269 6.13 6.49 9.52
N VAL A 270 5.69 6.76 10.76
CA VAL A 270 6.11 5.99 11.94
C VAL A 270 5.67 4.53 11.81
N GLY A 271 4.41 4.28 11.42
CA GLY A 271 3.91 2.91 11.24
C GLY A 271 4.68 2.15 10.16
N TRP A 272 5.04 2.82 9.06
CA TRP A 272 5.88 2.22 8.01
C TRP A 272 7.28 1.86 8.51
N VAL A 273 7.97 2.78 9.19
CA VAL A 273 9.31 2.56 9.77
C VAL A 273 9.31 1.40 10.76
N LEU A 274 8.31 1.36 11.66
CA LEU A 274 8.17 0.28 12.64
C LEU A 274 7.94 -1.08 11.97
N THR A 275 7.13 -1.10 10.91
CA THR A 275 6.85 -2.33 10.15
C THR A 275 8.12 -2.87 9.49
N LEU A 276 8.89 -2.01 8.82
CA LEU A 276 10.16 -2.41 8.21
C LEU A 276 11.16 -2.90 9.25
N HIS A 277 11.29 -2.21 10.38
CA HIS A 277 12.17 -2.61 11.47
C HIS A 277 11.78 -3.96 12.09
N ALA A 278 10.48 -4.20 12.28
CA ALA A 278 9.98 -5.48 12.79
C ALA A 278 10.24 -6.63 11.80
N LEU A 279 10.10 -6.38 10.50
CA LEU A 279 10.38 -7.38 9.46
C LEU A 279 11.87 -7.67 9.30
N THR A 280 12.75 -6.67 9.41
CA THR A 280 14.20 -6.87 9.33
C THR A 280 14.74 -7.68 10.50
N THR A 281 14.25 -7.40 11.72
CA THR A 281 14.62 -8.13 12.94
C THR A 281 14.10 -9.56 12.92
N ALA A 282 12.82 -9.77 12.57
CA ALA A 282 12.27 -11.12 12.41
C ALA A 282 13.02 -11.94 11.35
N SER A 283 13.43 -11.30 10.25
CA SER A 283 14.26 -11.93 9.20
C SER A 283 15.69 -12.21 9.65
N ALA A 284 16.21 -11.50 10.65
CA ALA A 284 17.54 -11.81 11.20
C ALA A 284 17.48 -13.07 12.09
N GLU A 285 16.52 -13.13 13.02
CA GLU A 285 16.35 -14.24 13.97
C GLU A 285 16.14 -15.59 13.29
N GLU A 286 15.30 -15.67 12.27
CA GLU A 286 15.09 -16.95 11.58
C GLU A 286 16.33 -17.38 10.79
N SER A 287 17.19 -16.43 10.36
CA SER A 287 18.46 -16.79 9.71
C SER A 287 19.45 -17.40 10.71
N THR A 288 19.49 -16.90 11.94
CA THR A 288 20.37 -17.44 13.00
C THR A 288 19.92 -18.83 13.46
N ILE A 289 18.60 -19.05 13.59
CA ILE A 289 18.05 -20.38 13.94
C ILE A 289 18.40 -21.42 12.88
N ILE A 290 18.27 -21.09 11.59
CA ILE A 290 18.62 -22.00 10.49
C ILE A 290 20.11 -22.34 10.48
N MET A 291 20.99 -21.41 10.88
CA MET A 291 22.44 -21.65 10.97
C MET A 291 22.81 -22.49 12.20
N ALA A 292 22.12 -22.34 13.33
CA ALA A 292 22.40 -23.11 14.55
C ALA A 292 21.90 -24.57 14.50
N GLY A 293 20.94 -24.87 13.61
CA GLY A 293 20.39 -26.22 13.43
C GLY A 293 21.08 -27.08 12.37
N ARG A 294 22.19 -26.60 11.79
CA ARG A 294 23.05 -27.37 10.87
C ARG A 294 24.38 -27.68 11.53
#